data_AF-A0A975ABK8-F1
#
_entry.id   AF-A0A975ABK8-F1
#
_cell.length_a   1.000
_cell.length_b   1.000
_cell.length_c   1.000
_cell.angle_alpha   90.00
_cell.angle_beta   90.00
_cell.angle_gamma   90.00
#
_symmetry.space_group_name_H-M   'P 1'
#
loop_
_entity.id
_entity.type
_entity.pdbx_description
1 polymer ?
#
loop_
_entity_poly.entity_id
_entity_poly.type
_entity_poly.pdbx_seq_one_letter_code
_entity_poly.pdbx_strand_id
1 'polypeptide(L)'
;MRSHRTAADLADFLPVLDAAPREVGTLRAVIRRPAPGEREVLEVGHLDLAEGLVGDTWAERGSRRTPDGSAHPDMQLNLMNHRLVEFLAQDPEREALAGDQMFLDLDLSHDHLPAWSELHIGGPDGAVIVVTDQPHNGCGKFIARFGKDAMGFVNGPEGKPRRLRGLCAKVVRPGPVRPGDQVVVVRPSTPVGEASGE
;
A
#
# COMPACT_ATOMS: atom_id res chain seq x y z
N MET A 1 16.26 22.38 -2.82
CA MET A 1 15.15 21.46 -2.51
C MET A 1 13.99 21.81 -3.41
N ARG A 2 13.38 20.84 -4.11
CA ARG A 2 12.16 21.09 -4.88
C ARG A 2 11.01 21.41 -3.92
N SER A 3 10.15 22.33 -4.31
CA SER A 3 8.93 22.65 -3.55
C SER A 3 8.02 21.43 -3.48
N HIS A 4 7.34 21.26 -2.35
CA HIS A 4 6.30 20.23 -2.22
C HIS A 4 5.12 20.55 -3.15
N ARG A 5 4.37 19.50 -3.54
CA ARG A 5 3.10 19.66 -4.27
C ARG A 5 2.11 20.41 -3.41
N THR A 6 1.44 21.38 -4.01
CA THR A 6 0.39 22.18 -3.37
C THR A 6 -0.94 21.43 -3.35
N ALA A 7 -1.89 21.91 -2.56
CA ALA A 7 -3.26 21.40 -2.61
C ALA A 7 -3.90 21.49 -4.02
N ALA A 8 -3.59 22.53 -4.79
CA ALA A 8 -4.09 22.68 -6.17
C ALA A 8 -3.49 21.63 -7.10
N ASP A 9 -2.16 21.42 -7.04
CA ASP A 9 -1.49 20.37 -7.80
C ASP A 9 -2.10 18.99 -7.54
N LEU A 10 -2.46 18.70 -6.29
CA LEU A 10 -3.04 17.43 -5.87
C LEU A 10 -4.47 17.24 -6.38
N ALA A 11 -5.28 18.30 -6.33
CA ALA A 11 -6.63 18.28 -6.88
C ALA A 11 -6.60 18.06 -8.41
N ASP A 12 -5.73 18.76 -9.12
CA ASP A 12 -5.56 18.64 -10.58
C ASP A 12 -5.04 17.24 -10.99
N PHE A 13 -4.37 16.53 -10.08
CA PHE A 13 -3.84 15.18 -10.33
C PHE A 13 -4.86 14.06 -10.09
N LEU A 14 -6.02 14.33 -9.48
CA LEU A 14 -7.05 13.32 -9.20
C LEU A 14 -7.45 12.47 -10.43
N PRO A 15 -7.66 13.04 -11.63
CA PRO A 15 -8.02 12.23 -12.79
C PRO A 15 -6.97 11.17 -13.15
N VAL A 16 -5.68 11.44 -12.88
CA VAL A 16 -4.59 10.48 -13.13
C VAL A 16 -4.65 9.33 -12.13
N LEU A 17 -5.02 9.61 -10.88
CA LEU A 17 -5.23 8.59 -9.84
C LEU A 17 -6.46 7.74 -10.15
N ASP A 18 -7.55 8.36 -10.59
CA ASP A 18 -8.82 7.69 -10.88
C ASP A 18 -8.78 6.81 -12.14
N ALA A 19 -7.80 7.06 -13.01
CA ALA A 19 -7.51 6.23 -14.16
C ALA A 19 -6.60 5.02 -13.82
N ALA A 20 -6.33 4.73 -12.55
CA ALA A 20 -5.56 3.55 -12.16
C ALA A 20 -6.33 2.26 -12.51
N PRO A 21 -5.63 1.19 -12.93
CA PRO A 21 -6.29 -0.05 -13.30
C PRO A 21 -6.95 -0.69 -12.08
N ARG A 22 -8.09 -1.37 -12.30
CA ARG A 22 -8.91 -1.96 -11.23
C ARG A 22 -8.80 -3.47 -11.12
N GLU A 23 -8.51 -4.15 -12.24
CA GLU A 23 -8.49 -5.61 -12.30
C GLU A 23 -7.06 -6.15 -12.34
N VAL A 24 -6.21 -5.52 -13.16
CA VAL A 24 -4.84 -5.96 -13.40
C VAL A 24 -3.92 -4.75 -13.38
N GLY A 25 -3.11 -4.66 -12.34
CA GLY A 25 -2.11 -3.62 -12.14
C GLY A 25 -0.69 -4.14 -12.25
N THR A 26 0.26 -3.34 -11.77
CA THR A 26 1.69 -3.68 -11.78
C THR A 26 2.36 -3.29 -10.47
N LEU A 27 3.22 -4.17 -9.96
CA LEU A 27 4.12 -3.86 -8.87
C LEU A 27 5.27 -3.00 -9.41
N ARG A 28 5.40 -1.77 -8.92
CA ARG A 28 6.33 -0.77 -9.47
C ARG A 28 7.61 -0.65 -8.68
N ALA A 29 7.57 -0.92 -7.39
CA ALA A 29 8.74 -0.95 -6.53
C ALA A 29 8.53 -1.88 -5.33
N VAL A 30 9.63 -2.48 -4.88
CA VAL A 30 9.71 -3.22 -3.62
C VAL A 30 10.78 -2.59 -2.75
N ILE A 31 10.44 -2.25 -1.51
CA ILE A 31 11.30 -1.50 -0.60
C ILE A 31 11.35 -2.22 0.74
N ARG A 32 12.56 -2.56 1.16
CA ARG A 32 12.84 -3.08 2.50
C ARG A 32 13.24 -1.94 3.43
N ARG A 33 12.79 -2.01 4.69
CA ARG A 33 13.14 -1.07 5.77
C ARG A 33 13.96 -1.84 6.82
N PRO A 34 15.27 -2.04 6.61
CA PRO A 34 16.09 -2.92 7.45
C PRO A 34 16.37 -2.33 8.84
N ALA A 35 16.30 -1.01 8.97
CA ALA A 35 16.46 -0.32 10.24
C ALA A 35 15.64 0.99 10.27
N PRO A 36 15.46 1.63 11.46
CA PRO A 36 14.80 2.91 11.57
C PRO A 36 15.46 4.00 10.69
N GLY A 37 14.77 4.38 9.62
CA GLY A 37 15.21 5.44 8.71
C GLY A 37 15.86 4.94 7.43
N GLU A 38 16.36 3.70 7.42
CA GLU A 38 16.99 3.08 6.27
C GLU A 38 15.99 2.56 5.25
N ARG A 39 16.35 2.63 3.97
CA ARG A 39 15.54 2.15 2.86
C ARG A 39 16.44 1.46 1.86
N GLU A 40 15.97 0.32 1.38
CA GLU A 40 16.66 -0.45 0.35
C GLU A 40 15.63 -0.80 -0.73
N VAL A 41 15.88 -0.36 -1.95
CA VAL A 41 15.07 -0.73 -3.12
C VAL A 41 15.55 -2.09 -3.59
N LEU A 42 14.62 -3.03 -3.73
CA LEU A 42 14.91 -4.41 -4.08
C LEU A 42 14.52 -4.71 -5.53
N GLU A 43 15.44 -5.35 -6.25
CA GLU A 43 15.13 -6.02 -7.52
C GLU A 43 14.23 -7.25 -7.30
N VAL A 44 14.37 -7.90 -6.14
CA VAL A 44 13.55 -9.05 -5.72
C VAL A 44 13.29 -8.96 -4.21
N GLY A 45 12.02 -8.87 -3.82
CA GLY A 45 11.56 -9.11 -2.46
C GLY A 45 11.09 -10.54 -2.26
N HIS A 46 11.15 -11.04 -1.03
CA HIS A 46 10.57 -12.33 -0.66
C HIS A 46 9.49 -12.10 0.39
N LEU A 47 8.28 -12.57 0.09
CA LEU A 47 7.16 -12.55 1.02
C LEU A 47 7.11 -13.86 1.79
N ASP A 48 6.97 -13.75 3.11
CA ASP A 48 6.90 -14.84 4.07
C ASP A 48 5.67 -14.69 4.98
N LEU A 49 5.10 -15.82 5.41
CA LEU A 49 3.89 -15.84 6.23
C LEU A 49 4.12 -15.25 7.63
N ALA A 50 5.30 -15.45 8.21
CA ALA A 50 5.65 -14.98 9.54
C ALA A 50 6.32 -13.61 9.49
N GLU A 51 7.22 -13.36 8.53
CA GLU A 51 8.04 -12.14 8.50
C GLU A 51 7.43 -11.00 7.68
N GLY A 52 6.41 -11.27 6.84
CA GLY A 52 5.91 -10.30 5.87
C GLY A 52 6.92 -10.14 4.73
N LEU A 53 7.54 -8.97 4.57
CA LEU A 53 8.66 -8.80 3.65
C LEU A 53 9.96 -9.17 4.38
N VAL A 54 10.66 -10.21 3.93
CA VAL A 54 11.88 -10.71 4.60
C VAL A 54 12.94 -9.60 4.76
N GLY A 55 13.39 -9.41 6.00
CA GLY A 55 14.35 -8.38 6.40
C GLY A 55 13.74 -6.97 6.57
N ASP A 56 12.42 -6.81 6.48
CA ASP A 56 11.76 -5.58 6.90
C ASP A 56 11.55 -5.56 8.42
N THR A 57 11.61 -4.38 9.01
CA THR A 57 11.44 -4.17 10.46
C THR A 57 9.99 -4.27 10.96
N TRP A 58 9.02 -4.75 10.17
CA TRP A 58 7.61 -4.82 10.60
C TRP A 58 7.45 -5.60 11.92
N ALA A 59 8.04 -6.79 12.04
CA ALA A 59 7.85 -7.66 13.22
C ALA A 59 8.39 -7.02 14.52
N GLU A 60 9.41 -6.17 14.39
CA GLU A 60 10.01 -5.41 15.50
C GLU A 60 9.17 -4.18 15.90
N ARG A 61 8.24 -3.76 15.02
CA ARG A 61 7.36 -2.62 15.29
C ARG A 61 6.16 -3.10 16.06
N GLY A 62 6.25 -2.96 17.38
CA GLY A 62 5.10 -3.18 18.26
C GLY A 62 3.87 -2.37 17.87
N SER A 63 2.69 -2.85 18.25
CA SER A 63 1.42 -2.24 17.94
C SER A 63 0.59 -2.00 19.20
N ARG A 64 -0.07 -0.85 19.29
CA ARG A 64 -1.07 -0.60 20.34
C ARG A 64 -2.40 -1.34 20.10
N ARG A 65 -2.51 -2.03 18.95
CA ARG A 65 -3.71 -2.78 18.55
C ARG A 65 -3.66 -4.24 18.98
N THR A 66 -2.51 -4.71 19.47
CA THR A 66 -2.31 -6.06 20.02
C THR A 66 -2.22 -5.96 21.54
N PRO A 67 -2.83 -6.89 22.31
CA PRO A 67 -2.82 -6.84 23.76
C PRO A 67 -1.42 -6.95 24.38
N ASP A 68 -0.52 -7.70 23.75
CA ASP A 68 0.85 -7.95 24.19
C ASP A 68 1.87 -6.92 23.64
N GLY A 69 1.41 -5.96 22.84
CA GLY A 69 2.25 -4.95 22.23
C GLY A 69 3.07 -5.44 21.03
N SER A 70 2.90 -6.70 20.59
CA SER A 70 3.57 -7.25 19.41
C SER A 70 3.13 -6.57 18.10
N ALA A 71 3.83 -6.82 16.99
CA ALA A 71 3.40 -6.32 15.68
C ALA A 71 2.02 -6.90 15.31
N HIS A 72 1.14 -6.07 14.75
CA HIS A 72 -0.21 -6.53 14.39
C HIS A 72 -0.17 -7.37 13.12
N PRO A 73 -0.63 -8.64 13.13
CA PRO A 73 -0.49 -9.58 12.00
C PRO A 73 -1.18 -9.09 10.72
N ASP A 74 -2.30 -8.38 10.84
CA ASP A 74 -2.98 -7.78 9.67
C ASP A 74 -2.31 -6.49 9.13
N MET A 75 -1.12 -6.13 9.62
CA MET A 75 -0.37 -4.94 9.20
C MET A 75 1.04 -5.27 8.71
N GLN A 76 1.30 -6.52 8.28
CA GLN A 76 2.59 -7.02 7.80
C GLN A 76 3.19 -6.15 6.68
N LEU A 77 2.34 -5.69 5.77
CA LEU A 77 2.74 -4.98 4.57
C LEU A 77 2.02 -3.64 4.48
N ASN A 78 2.78 -2.60 4.15
CA ASN A 78 2.26 -1.29 3.78
C ASN A 78 2.42 -1.11 2.26
N LEU A 79 1.33 -0.72 1.60
CA LEU A 79 1.28 -0.51 0.16
C LEU A 79 0.76 0.89 -0.16
N MET A 80 1.29 1.54 -1.19
CA MET A 80 0.82 2.85 -1.66
C MET A 80 0.67 2.87 -3.19
N ASN A 81 -0.24 3.70 -3.71
CA ASN A 81 -0.41 3.89 -5.14
C ASN A 81 0.84 4.56 -5.75
N HIS A 82 1.41 3.95 -6.79
CA HIS A 82 2.66 4.40 -7.39
C HIS A 82 2.54 5.78 -8.06
N ARG A 83 1.42 6.04 -8.78
CA ARG A 83 1.21 7.33 -9.46
C ARG A 83 1.26 8.49 -8.49
N LEU A 84 0.68 8.32 -7.30
CA LEU A 84 0.71 9.34 -6.26
C LEU A 84 2.12 9.54 -5.69
N VAL A 85 2.83 8.47 -5.32
CA VAL A 85 4.16 8.63 -4.72
C VAL A 85 5.15 9.21 -5.74
N GLU A 86 5.10 8.79 -7.01
CA GLU A 86 5.88 9.35 -8.10
C GLU A 86 5.62 10.87 -8.24
N PHE A 87 4.35 11.26 -8.25
CA PHE A 87 3.94 12.67 -8.33
C PHE A 87 4.45 13.51 -7.16
N LEU A 88 4.37 12.99 -5.94
CA LEU A 88 4.81 13.66 -4.72
C LEU A 88 6.34 13.74 -4.62
N ALA A 89 7.02 12.64 -4.94
CA ALA A 89 8.46 12.50 -4.83
C ALA A 89 9.18 13.38 -5.85
N GLN A 90 8.62 13.52 -7.06
CA GLN A 90 9.18 14.29 -8.19
C GLN A 90 10.57 13.79 -8.64
N ASP A 91 11.04 12.72 -8.03
CA ASP A 91 12.38 12.15 -8.09
C ASP A 91 12.27 10.69 -7.63
N PRO A 92 12.58 9.71 -8.49
CA PRO A 92 12.49 8.29 -8.15
C PRO A 92 13.25 7.91 -6.87
N GLU A 93 14.40 8.53 -6.60
CA GLU A 93 15.20 8.24 -5.40
C GLU A 93 14.48 8.60 -4.10
N ARG A 94 13.46 9.48 -4.17
CA ARG A 94 12.68 9.93 -3.01
C ARG A 94 11.43 9.09 -2.77
N GLU A 95 11.02 8.22 -3.69
CA GLU A 95 9.78 7.45 -3.54
C GLU A 95 9.82 6.56 -2.29
N ALA A 96 10.96 5.92 -2.02
CA ALA A 96 11.15 5.07 -0.83
C ALA A 96 10.96 5.81 0.51
N LEU A 97 10.98 7.15 0.49
CA LEU A 97 10.69 7.98 1.65
C LEU A 97 9.20 7.94 2.04
N ALA A 98 8.27 7.46 1.21
CA ALA A 98 6.89 7.17 1.65
C ALA A 98 6.87 6.16 2.80
N GLY A 99 7.83 5.23 2.82
CA GLY A 99 8.02 4.29 3.91
C GLY A 99 7.13 3.06 3.84
N ASP A 100 6.60 2.77 2.67
CA ASP A 100 5.79 1.60 2.34
C ASP A 100 6.69 0.55 1.68
N GLN A 101 6.31 -0.71 1.79
CA GLN A 101 7.10 -1.83 1.29
C GLN A 101 6.88 -2.10 -0.20
N MET A 102 5.70 -1.75 -0.73
CA MET A 102 5.38 -1.94 -2.15
C MET A 102 4.60 -0.76 -2.71
N PHE A 103 4.92 -0.40 -3.96
CA PHE A 103 4.16 0.58 -4.73
C PHE A 103 3.46 -0.07 -5.90
N LEU A 104 2.14 0.12 -6.00
CA LEU A 104 1.32 -0.50 -7.03
C LEU A 104 0.75 0.55 -7.98
N ASP A 105 0.84 0.31 -9.29
CA ASP A 105 -0.04 0.99 -10.24
C ASP A 105 -1.38 0.23 -10.28
N LEU A 106 -2.25 0.56 -9.33
CA LEU A 106 -3.56 -0.06 -9.10
C LEU A 106 -4.47 0.90 -8.33
N ASP A 107 -5.78 0.86 -8.61
CA ASP A 107 -6.79 1.54 -7.81
C ASP A 107 -6.92 0.85 -6.44
N LEU A 108 -6.51 1.56 -5.38
CA LEU A 108 -6.50 1.06 -4.00
C LEU A 108 -7.75 1.46 -3.20
N SER A 109 -8.71 2.14 -3.84
CA SER A 109 -9.91 2.69 -3.20
C SER A 109 -10.71 1.62 -2.48
N HIS A 110 -11.45 2.04 -1.46
CA HIS A 110 -12.33 1.14 -0.72
C HIS A 110 -13.40 0.50 -1.62
N ASP A 111 -13.90 1.23 -2.62
CA ASP A 111 -14.93 0.75 -3.54
C ASP A 111 -14.42 -0.34 -4.49
N HIS A 112 -13.20 -0.19 -5.02
CA HIS A 112 -12.63 -1.14 -5.98
C HIS A 112 -11.81 -2.24 -5.34
N LEU A 113 -11.27 -2.01 -4.16
CA LEU A 113 -10.39 -2.95 -3.47
C LEU A 113 -10.83 -3.10 -2.00
N PRO A 114 -12.02 -3.68 -1.75
CA PRO A 114 -12.52 -3.85 -0.40
C PRO A 114 -11.55 -4.70 0.44
N ALA A 115 -11.64 -4.55 1.76
CA ALA A 115 -10.90 -5.42 2.68
C ALA A 115 -11.20 -6.89 2.35
N TRP A 116 -10.20 -7.74 2.56
CA TRP A 116 -10.19 -9.16 2.25
C TRP A 116 -10.12 -9.52 0.76
N SER A 117 -9.90 -8.52 -0.12
CA SER A 117 -9.47 -8.80 -1.50
C SER A 117 -8.07 -9.36 -1.52
N GLU A 118 -7.84 -10.34 -2.39
CA GLU A 118 -6.54 -10.90 -2.69
C GLU A 118 -5.87 -10.15 -3.84
N LEU A 119 -4.56 -9.95 -3.72
CA LEU A 119 -3.68 -9.48 -4.78
C LEU A 119 -2.71 -10.60 -5.12
N HIS A 120 -2.87 -11.16 -6.32
CA HIS A 120 -2.02 -12.21 -6.87
C HIS A 120 -0.88 -11.57 -7.65
N ILE A 121 0.36 -11.75 -7.19
CA ILE A 121 1.54 -11.04 -7.69
C ILE A 121 2.46 -12.03 -8.39
N GLY A 122 2.79 -11.77 -9.67
CA GLY A 122 3.74 -12.61 -10.42
C GLY A 122 3.12 -13.86 -11.05
N GLY A 123 1.81 -13.86 -11.31
CA GLY A 123 1.10 -14.94 -12.01
C GLY A 123 0.43 -15.97 -11.08
N PRO A 124 -0.15 -17.06 -11.64
CA PRO A 124 -1.00 -18.01 -10.91
C PRO A 124 -0.33 -18.68 -9.70
N ASP A 125 0.98 -18.94 -9.79
CA ASP A 125 1.80 -19.57 -8.75
C ASP A 125 2.64 -18.55 -7.95
N GLY A 126 2.44 -17.25 -8.19
CA GLY A 126 3.17 -16.17 -7.54
C GLY A 126 2.73 -15.92 -6.10
N ALA A 127 3.27 -14.89 -5.45
CA ALA A 127 2.87 -14.57 -4.08
C ALA A 127 1.42 -14.04 -4.02
N VAL A 128 0.73 -14.25 -2.89
CA VAL A 128 -0.60 -13.69 -2.65
C VAL A 128 -0.61 -12.95 -1.33
N ILE A 129 -1.12 -11.73 -1.37
CA ILE A 129 -1.39 -10.92 -0.19
C ILE A 129 -2.88 -10.60 -0.12
N VAL A 130 -3.37 -10.41 1.09
CA VAL A 130 -4.75 -10.00 1.34
C VAL A 130 -4.76 -8.60 1.92
N VAL A 131 -5.57 -7.71 1.34
CA VAL A 131 -5.87 -6.38 1.88
C VAL A 131 -6.61 -6.54 3.19
N THR A 132 -6.21 -5.82 4.24
CA THR A 132 -6.85 -5.91 5.55
C THR A 132 -7.72 -4.70 5.85
N ASP A 133 -8.53 -4.79 6.88
CA ASP A 133 -9.35 -3.68 7.39
C ASP A 133 -8.57 -2.68 8.25
N GLN A 134 -7.26 -2.91 8.44
CA GLN A 134 -6.43 -2.05 9.26
C GLN A 134 -6.09 -0.74 8.54
N PRO A 135 -6.28 0.42 9.19
CA PRO A 135 -6.06 1.69 8.55
C PRO A 135 -4.56 1.98 8.36
N HIS A 136 -4.22 2.59 7.24
CA HIS A 136 -2.88 3.11 6.97
C HIS A 136 -2.93 4.63 6.77
N ASN A 137 -2.50 5.37 7.80
CA ASN A 137 -2.65 6.83 7.85
C ASN A 137 -1.30 7.55 7.76
N GLY A 138 -1.31 8.77 7.21
CA GLY A 138 -0.11 9.61 7.12
C GLY A 138 0.41 10.00 8.51
N CYS A 139 1.73 10.10 8.66
CA CYS A 139 2.38 10.44 9.93
C CYS A 139 3.31 11.66 9.79
N GLY A 140 3.89 12.14 10.90
CA GLY A 140 4.77 13.31 10.89
C GLY A 140 5.97 13.20 9.94
N LYS A 141 6.50 11.98 9.72
CA LYS A 141 7.57 11.74 8.73
C LYS A 141 7.11 12.05 7.30
N PHE A 142 5.85 11.78 6.97
CA PHE A 142 5.28 12.09 5.66
C PHE A 142 5.24 13.60 5.41
N ILE A 143 4.88 14.39 6.44
CA ILE A 143 4.91 15.86 6.37
C ILE A 143 6.32 16.37 6.10
N ALA A 144 7.32 15.86 6.83
CA ALA A 144 8.71 16.27 6.66
C ALA A 144 9.25 15.98 5.24
N ARG A 145 8.70 14.96 4.57
CA ARG A 145 9.20 14.45 3.28
C ARG A 145 8.44 15.01 2.08
N PHE A 146 7.12 15.19 2.19
CA PHE A 146 6.24 15.55 1.08
C PHE A 146 5.33 16.75 1.37
N GLY A 147 5.39 17.31 2.58
CA GLY A 147 4.67 18.54 2.94
C GLY A 147 3.32 18.32 3.62
N LYS A 148 2.80 19.42 4.18
CA LYS A 148 1.52 19.43 4.89
C LYS A 148 0.33 19.23 3.94
N ASP A 149 0.38 19.83 2.76
CA ASP A 149 -0.68 19.71 1.75
C ASP A 149 -0.87 18.26 1.31
N ALA A 150 0.23 17.56 1.01
CA ALA A 150 0.21 16.13 0.70
C ALA A 150 -0.40 15.31 1.85
N MET A 151 0.02 15.55 3.10
CA MET A 151 -0.56 14.87 4.27
C MET A 151 -2.06 15.15 4.43
N GLY A 152 -2.47 16.41 4.28
CA GLY A 152 -3.86 16.83 4.39
C GLY A 152 -4.73 16.21 3.29
N PHE A 153 -4.20 16.12 2.07
CA PHE A 153 -4.89 15.51 0.94
C PHE A 153 -5.10 14.01 1.12
N VAL A 154 -4.02 13.25 1.42
CA VAL A 154 -4.13 11.78 1.56
C VAL A 154 -4.98 11.33 2.74
N ASN A 155 -5.07 12.14 3.79
CA ASN A 155 -5.91 11.89 4.97
C ASN A 155 -7.27 12.64 4.92
N GLY A 156 -7.52 13.39 3.84
CA GLY A 156 -8.67 14.27 3.66
C GLY A 156 -9.91 13.55 3.10
N PRO A 157 -10.98 14.30 2.82
CA PRO A 157 -12.22 13.76 2.27
C PRO A 157 -12.03 13.12 0.89
N GLU A 158 -11.13 13.65 0.06
CA GLU A 158 -10.78 13.06 -1.24
C GLU A 158 -9.88 11.83 -1.09
N GLY A 159 -8.90 11.89 -0.19
CA GLY A 159 -7.86 10.87 -0.08
C GLY A 159 -8.29 9.59 0.63
N LYS A 160 -9.14 9.71 1.67
CA LYS A 160 -9.56 8.55 2.47
C LYS A 160 -10.37 7.51 1.68
N PRO A 161 -11.43 7.86 0.93
CA PRO A 161 -12.18 6.88 0.13
C PRO A 161 -11.29 6.14 -0.87
N ARG A 162 -10.27 6.83 -1.38
CA ARG A 162 -9.32 6.32 -2.38
C ARG A 162 -8.11 5.59 -1.79
N ARG A 163 -7.98 5.55 -0.46
CA ARG A 163 -6.77 5.08 0.25
C ARG A 163 -5.49 5.68 -0.30
N LEU A 164 -5.45 7.00 -0.51
CA LEU A 164 -4.29 7.66 -1.11
C LEU A 164 -3.04 7.61 -0.23
N ARG A 165 -3.17 7.49 1.10
CA ARG A 165 -1.99 7.17 1.91
C ARG A 165 -1.50 5.75 1.62
N GLY A 166 -2.41 4.83 1.36
CA GLY A 166 -2.13 3.42 1.13
C GLY A 166 -3.02 2.50 1.95
N LEU A 167 -2.68 1.22 1.98
CA LEU A 167 -3.39 0.18 2.71
C LEU A 167 -2.44 -0.72 3.51
N CYS A 168 -3.01 -1.47 4.46
CA CYS A 168 -2.34 -2.59 5.10
C CYS A 168 -2.72 -3.89 4.40
N ALA A 169 -1.77 -4.83 4.34
CA ALA A 169 -2.00 -6.18 3.85
C ALA A 169 -1.23 -7.21 4.68
N LYS A 170 -1.58 -8.48 4.49
CA LYS A 170 -0.85 -9.64 5.03
C LYS A 170 -0.56 -10.69 3.97
N VAL A 171 0.48 -11.48 4.18
CA VAL A 171 0.85 -12.56 3.27
C VAL A 171 -0.06 -13.77 3.53
N VAL A 172 -0.61 -14.36 2.47
CA VAL A 172 -1.40 -15.61 2.54
C VAL A 172 -0.81 -16.71 1.67
N ARG A 173 -0.01 -16.37 0.66
CA ARG A 173 0.86 -17.30 -0.06
C ARG A 173 2.25 -16.67 -0.18
N PRO A 174 3.29 -17.29 0.39
CA PRO A 174 4.65 -16.76 0.31
C PRO A 174 5.19 -16.88 -1.12
N GLY A 175 6.21 -16.09 -1.44
CA GLY A 175 6.84 -16.14 -2.75
C GLY A 175 7.67 -14.89 -3.07
N PRO A 176 8.47 -14.94 -4.14
CA PRO A 176 9.22 -13.79 -4.60
C PRO A 176 8.29 -12.77 -5.29
N VAL A 177 8.60 -11.49 -5.16
CA VAL A 177 7.94 -10.38 -5.84
C VAL A 177 8.98 -9.43 -6.44
N ARG A 178 8.71 -8.89 -7.62
CA ARG A 178 9.65 -8.07 -8.39
C ARG A 178 8.95 -6.83 -8.96
N PRO A 179 9.65 -5.69 -9.08
CA PRO A 179 9.20 -4.63 -9.96
C PRO A 179 8.91 -5.17 -11.37
N GLY A 180 7.75 -4.80 -11.92
CA GLY A 180 7.24 -5.30 -13.20
C GLY A 180 6.29 -6.49 -13.07
N ASP A 181 6.18 -7.15 -11.91
CA ASP A 181 5.21 -8.23 -11.72
C ASP A 181 3.78 -7.72 -11.94
N GLN A 182 3.01 -8.50 -12.70
CA GLN A 182 1.58 -8.29 -12.83
C GLN A 182 0.90 -8.55 -11.49
N VAL A 183 -0.07 -7.70 -11.15
CA VAL A 183 -0.90 -7.82 -9.94
C VAL A 183 -2.34 -8.00 -10.35
N VAL A 184 -2.92 -9.17 -10.09
CA VAL A 184 -4.32 -9.49 -10.40
C VAL A 184 -5.16 -9.38 -9.13
N VAL A 185 -6.28 -8.66 -9.22
CA VAL A 185 -7.23 -8.47 -8.12
C VAL A 185 -8.26 -9.61 -8.11
N VAL A 186 -8.43 -10.24 -6.95
CA VAL A 186 -9.54 -11.17 -6.69
C VAL A 186 -10.31 -10.65 -5.48
N ARG A 187 -11.56 -10.24 -5.71
CA ARG A 187 -12.41 -9.66 -4.66
C ARG A 187 -13.14 -10.76 -3.90
N PRO A 188 -13.46 -10.56 -2.61
CA PRO A 188 -14.32 -11.49 -1.89
C PRO A 188 -15.67 -11.61 -2.60
N SER A 189 -16.19 -12.82 -2.70
CA SER A 189 -17.57 -13.04 -3.16
C SER A 189 -18.51 -12.30 -2.21
N THR A 190 -19.37 -11.43 -2.75
CA THR A 190 -20.47 -10.86 -1.97
C THR A 190 -21.29 -12.03 -1.41
N PRO A 191 -21.59 -12.09 -0.10
CA PRO A 191 -22.57 -13.03 0.40
C PRO A 191 -23.86 -12.81 -0.39
N VAL A 192 -24.32 -13.81 -1.13
CA VAL A 192 -25.68 -13.80 -1.67
C VAL A 192 -26.56 -13.77 -0.44
N GLY A 193 -27.17 -12.60 -0.18
CA GLY A 193 -28.04 -12.42 0.97
C GLY A 193 -29.04 -13.56 1.01
N GLU A 194 -29.11 -14.25 2.14
CA GLU A 194 -30.20 -15.15 2.45
C GLU A 194 -31.49 -14.34 2.22
N ALA A 195 -32.21 -14.69 1.16
CA ALA A 195 -33.58 -14.28 0.98
C ALA A 195 -34.33 -14.83 2.21
N SER A 196 -34.55 -13.96 3.19
CA SER A 196 -35.40 -14.24 4.33
C SER A 196 -36.81 -14.31 3.76
N GLY A 197 -37.23 -15.52 3.41
CA GLY A 197 -38.64 -15.85 3.35
C GLY A 197 -39.17 -15.89 4.77
N GLU A 198 -40.14 -15.04 5.06
CA GLU A 198 -41.47 -15.37 5.59
C GLU A 198 -42.35 -14.11 5.62
#